data_AF-A0A6A7LKR6-F1
#
_entry.id   AF-A0A6A7LKR6-F1
#
_cell.length_a   1.000
_cell.length_b   1.000
_cell.length_c   1.000
_cell.angle_alpha   90.00
_cell.angle_beta   90.00
_cell.angle_gamma   90.00
#
_symmetry.space_group_name_H-M   'P 1'
#
loop_
_entity.id
_entity.type
_entity.pdbx_description
1 polymer ?
#
loop_
_entity_poly.entity_id
_entity_poly.type
_entity_poly.pdbx_seq_one_letter_code
_entity_poly.pdbx_strand_id
1 'polypeptide(L)'
;MVRIDRLGIVNSLLKASKNGAEVKIICPLSDENSEIQKKISENAPDIRILDGNNSPYGMYIIDREKFLRAELKKPGADKFSDAIGLVVYSNRRTTVDSFESVFELLWNERMLVEELKKADTMQKEFISIAAHELKTPIQAILGMSGLLKYYPERTDQVVEVINRNAIRLQRLSTHILDVTRIESQTLKLEKERFNIRDLIPTIIEDHKERIKDNTNGRVELIYNDDFNIGHAIIVEADRERINQVISNLLSNSIQFTNDGYISLNIATNNVNGEVIVTVRDTGIGINPEIIPRLFSKFVTKSQQGTGLGLFISKNIIESHGGKIWSENNALEGRGTVFSFTLPLAPKNGVGEGKGTDSS
;
A
#
# COMPACT_ATOMS: atom_id res chain seq x y z
N MET A 1 -6.89 31.45 13.04
CA MET A 1 -8.18 30.78 12.79
C MET A 1 -9.30 31.32 13.68
N VAL A 2 -9.16 31.29 15.01
CA VAL A 2 -10.15 31.84 15.98
C VAL A 2 -10.69 33.22 15.63
N ARG A 3 -9.80 34.16 15.28
CA ARG A 3 -10.18 35.53 14.94
C ARG A 3 -11.00 35.62 13.65
N ILE A 4 -10.72 34.75 12.68
CA ILE A 4 -11.41 34.70 11.38
C ILE A 4 -12.83 34.16 11.55
N ASP A 5 -13.01 33.19 12.46
CA ASP A 5 -14.33 32.70 12.85
C ASP A 5 -15.15 33.78 13.59
N ARG A 6 -14.54 34.49 14.55
CA ARG A 6 -15.18 35.64 15.23
C ARG A 6 -15.61 36.75 14.26
N LEU A 7 -14.89 36.93 13.15
CA LEU A 7 -15.22 37.88 12.10
C LEU A 7 -16.26 37.35 11.09
N GLY A 8 -16.77 36.14 11.27
CA GLY A 8 -17.76 35.51 10.39
C GLY A 8 -17.21 34.99 9.07
N ILE A 9 -15.90 35.11 8.83
CA ILE A 9 -15.26 34.70 7.57
C ILE A 9 -15.36 33.19 7.37
N VAL A 10 -15.30 32.39 8.44
CA VAL A 10 -15.48 30.93 8.35
C VAL A 10 -16.84 30.58 7.74
N ASN A 11 -17.93 31.24 8.14
CA ASN A 11 -19.25 30.99 7.57
C ASN A 11 -19.30 31.35 6.06
N SER A 12 -18.58 32.41 5.65
CA SER A 12 -18.44 32.77 4.24
C SER A 12 -17.66 31.73 3.44
N LEU A 13 -16.59 31.17 4.00
CA LEU A 13 -15.80 30.10 3.39
C LEU A 13 -16.64 28.83 3.21
N LEU A 14 -17.40 28.44 4.24
CA LEU A 14 -18.35 27.32 4.16
C LEU A 14 -19.38 27.51 3.05
N LYS A 15 -19.92 28.72 2.89
CA LYS A 15 -20.87 29.05 1.82
C LYS A 15 -20.22 29.00 0.44
N ALA A 16 -18.98 29.49 0.31
CA ALA A 16 -18.23 29.44 -0.94
C ALA A 16 -17.94 28.00 -1.37
N SER A 17 -17.50 27.14 -0.44
CA SER A 17 -17.27 25.71 -0.72
C SER A 17 -18.55 24.99 -1.15
N LYS A 18 -19.71 25.27 -0.51
CA LYS A 18 -21.01 24.74 -0.95
C LYS A 18 -21.41 25.17 -2.38
N ASN A 19 -20.85 26.27 -2.87
CA ASN A 19 -21.05 26.76 -4.23
C ASN A 19 -19.98 26.24 -5.21
N GLY A 20 -19.14 25.27 -4.80
CA GLY A 20 -18.14 24.62 -5.65
C GLY A 20 -16.75 25.26 -5.64
N ALA A 21 -16.47 26.21 -4.75
CA ALA A 21 -15.14 26.81 -4.63
C ALA A 21 -14.17 25.86 -3.90
N GLU A 22 -12.99 25.62 -4.48
CA GLU A 22 -11.89 24.96 -3.78
C GLU A 22 -11.20 25.98 -2.86
N VAL A 23 -11.06 25.65 -1.58
CA VAL A 23 -10.46 26.55 -0.58
C VAL A 23 -9.30 25.85 0.10
N LYS A 24 -8.12 26.48 0.03
CA LYS A 24 -6.89 26.02 0.68
C LYS A 24 -6.52 26.98 1.81
N ILE A 25 -6.27 26.47 3.01
CA ILE A 25 -5.93 27.27 4.20
C ILE A 25 -4.66 26.73 4.86
N ILE A 26 -3.66 27.60 5.07
CA ILE A 26 -2.49 27.28 5.89
C ILE A 26 -2.59 28.08 7.18
N CYS A 27 -2.67 27.41 8.34
CA CYS A 27 -2.72 28.09 9.64
C CYS A 27 -2.16 27.21 10.78
N PRO A 28 -1.58 27.81 11.84
CA PRO A 28 -1.20 27.04 13.02
C PRO A 28 -2.39 26.28 13.61
N LEU A 29 -2.25 24.97 13.78
CA LEU A 29 -3.26 24.14 14.42
C LEU A 29 -2.99 24.08 15.93
N SER A 30 -4.03 24.29 16.74
CA SER A 30 -3.94 24.26 18.21
C SER A 30 -5.27 23.84 18.83
N ASP A 31 -5.24 23.46 20.11
CA ASP A 31 -6.45 23.10 20.87
C ASP A 31 -7.50 24.23 20.82
N GLU A 32 -7.06 25.50 20.89
CA GLU A 32 -7.92 26.68 20.81
C GLU A 32 -8.73 26.81 19.50
N ASN A 33 -8.26 26.20 18.41
CA ASN A 33 -8.93 26.26 17.12
C ASN A 33 -9.42 24.90 16.60
N SER A 34 -9.28 23.85 17.40
CA SER A 34 -9.69 22.48 17.09
C SER A 34 -11.19 22.36 16.76
N GLU A 35 -12.06 23.02 17.54
CA GLU A 35 -13.51 23.02 17.30
C GLU A 35 -13.87 23.69 15.96
N ILE A 36 -13.14 24.75 15.58
CA ILE A 36 -13.36 25.46 14.32
C ILE A 36 -12.89 24.61 13.14
N GLN A 37 -11.74 23.92 13.28
CA GLN A 37 -11.29 22.95 12.28
C GLN A 37 -12.32 21.85 12.08
N LYS A 38 -12.80 21.25 13.17
CA LYS A 38 -13.82 20.20 13.13
C LYS A 38 -15.10 20.68 12.45
N LYS A 39 -15.59 21.87 12.82
CA LYS A 39 -16.75 22.51 12.18
C LYS A 39 -16.54 22.68 10.67
N ILE A 40 -15.35 23.07 10.22
CA ILE A 40 -15.06 23.22 8.78
C ILE A 40 -15.03 21.87 8.08
N SER A 41 -14.28 20.91 8.61
CA SER A 41 -14.13 19.57 8.01
C SER A 41 -15.46 18.82 7.90
N GLU A 42 -16.38 18.99 8.87
CA GLU A 42 -17.70 18.33 8.85
C GLU A 42 -18.69 18.99 7.88
N ASN A 43 -18.60 20.31 7.66
CA ASN A 43 -19.60 21.05 6.88
C ASN A 43 -19.16 21.39 5.45
N ALA A 44 -17.87 21.30 5.15
CA ALA A 44 -17.28 21.66 3.87
C ALA A 44 -15.98 20.85 3.61
N PRO A 45 -16.11 19.58 3.18
CA PRO A 45 -14.95 18.68 2.99
C PRO A 45 -13.99 19.14 1.88
N ASP A 46 -14.45 20.01 0.96
CA ASP A 46 -13.61 20.58 -0.10
C ASP A 46 -12.67 21.69 0.41
N ILE A 47 -12.84 22.14 1.67
CA ILE A 47 -11.91 23.05 2.31
C ILE A 47 -10.76 22.25 2.91
N ARG A 48 -9.54 22.46 2.41
CA ARG A 48 -8.33 21.82 2.92
C ARG A 48 -7.59 22.75 3.86
N ILE A 49 -7.19 22.21 5.01
CA ILE A 49 -6.45 22.95 6.04
C ILE A 49 -5.14 22.23 6.31
N LEU A 50 -4.02 22.94 6.24
CA LEU A 50 -2.69 22.44 6.59
C LEU A 50 -2.11 23.24 7.76
N ASP A 51 -1.33 22.55 8.60
CA ASP A 51 -0.64 23.19 9.72
C ASP A 51 0.47 24.14 9.23
N GLY A 52 0.28 25.42 9.53
CA GLY A 52 1.21 26.50 9.20
C GLY A 52 2.36 26.68 10.19
N ASN A 53 2.41 25.91 11.29
CA ASN A 53 3.26 26.19 12.46
C ASN A 53 3.07 27.64 12.98
N ASN A 54 3.97 28.13 13.84
CA ASN A 54 3.96 29.48 14.42
C ASN A 54 4.21 30.66 13.43
N SER A 55 3.92 30.51 12.13
CA SER A 55 4.03 31.64 11.21
C SER A 55 3.09 32.77 11.63
N PRO A 56 3.57 33.98 11.94
CA PRO A 56 2.73 35.08 12.40
C PRO A 56 1.99 35.77 11.23
N TYR A 57 2.11 35.26 10.01
CA TYR A 57 1.52 35.85 8.80
C TYR A 57 0.34 35.02 8.30
N GLY A 58 -0.80 35.67 8.08
CA GLY A 58 -1.93 35.12 7.32
C GLY A 58 -1.92 35.63 5.88
N MET A 59 -2.25 34.77 4.93
CA MET A 59 -2.32 35.10 3.50
C MET A 59 -3.60 34.52 2.89
N TYR A 60 -4.26 35.32 2.06
CA TYR A 60 -5.49 34.97 1.36
C TYR A 60 -5.37 35.34 -0.11
N ILE A 61 -5.80 34.43 -0.97
CA ILE A 61 -5.90 34.62 -2.41
C ILE A 61 -7.31 34.21 -2.81
N ILE A 62 -8.00 35.07 -3.56
CA ILE A 62 -9.39 34.86 -3.99
C ILE A 62 -9.41 34.86 -5.51
N ASP A 63 -9.80 33.74 -6.09
CA ASP A 63 -10.01 33.52 -7.53
C ASP A 63 -8.85 34.00 -8.42
N ARG A 64 -7.63 34.04 -7.89
CA ARG A 64 -6.42 34.58 -8.55
C ARG A 64 -6.53 36.05 -8.98
N GLU A 65 -7.48 36.80 -8.41
CA GLU A 65 -7.70 38.21 -8.74
C GLU A 65 -7.38 39.16 -7.58
N LYS A 66 -7.51 38.67 -6.34
CA LYS A 66 -7.35 39.50 -5.14
C LYS A 66 -6.44 38.80 -4.13
N PHE A 67 -5.56 39.59 -3.55
CA PHE A 67 -4.62 39.18 -2.52
C PHE A 67 -4.80 40.03 -1.27
N LEU A 68 -4.78 39.37 -0.11
CA LEU A 68 -4.73 40.01 1.20
C LEU A 68 -3.73 39.26 2.08
N ARG A 69 -2.71 39.97 2.57
CA ARG A 69 -1.79 39.48 3.61
C ARG A 69 -1.95 40.31 4.87
N ALA A 70 -1.99 39.63 6.01
CA ALA A 70 -2.02 40.26 7.32
C ALA A 70 -0.93 39.66 8.20
N GLU A 71 -0.05 40.51 8.71
CA GLU A 71 0.92 40.17 9.76
C GLU A 71 0.29 40.40 11.13
N LEU A 72 0.43 39.42 12.02
CA LEU A 72 0.00 39.53 13.40
C LEU A 72 1.12 40.10 14.27
N LYS A 73 0.82 41.16 15.02
CA LYS A 73 1.69 41.78 16.02
C LYS A 73 1.49 41.21 17.42
N LYS A 74 0.23 41.05 17.86
CA LYS A 74 -0.15 40.45 19.15
C LYS A 74 -1.34 39.52 18.95
N PRO A 75 -1.12 38.27 18.51
CA PRO A 75 -2.20 37.35 18.10
C PRO A 75 -3.35 37.20 19.12
N GLY A 76 -3.02 37.23 20.42
CA GLY A 76 -3.99 37.11 21.53
C GLY A 76 -4.65 38.40 22.00
N ALA A 77 -4.43 39.54 21.34
CA ALA A 77 -5.06 40.80 21.75
C ALA A 77 -6.55 40.86 21.37
N ASP A 78 -7.39 41.34 22.30
CA ASP A 78 -8.85 41.40 22.13
C ASP A 78 -9.30 42.32 20.99
N LYS A 79 -8.64 43.47 20.81
CA LYS A 79 -9.01 44.46 19.79
C LYS A 79 -8.35 44.15 18.44
N PHE A 80 -9.09 44.41 17.35
CA PHE A 80 -8.61 44.21 15.97
C PHE A 80 -7.25 44.88 15.73
N SER A 81 -7.20 46.17 16.07
CA SER A 81 -6.05 47.08 15.91
C SER A 81 -4.78 46.61 16.61
N ASP A 82 -4.92 45.91 17.73
CA ASP A 82 -3.79 45.61 18.60
C ASP A 82 -3.10 44.30 18.19
N ALA A 83 -3.83 43.42 17.51
CA ALA A 83 -3.26 42.16 17.04
C ALA A 83 -2.65 42.24 15.65
N ILE A 84 -2.97 43.24 14.83
CA ILE A 84 -2.52 43.33 13.44
C ILE A 84 -1.37 44.34 13.33
N GLY A 85 -0.27 43.91 12.73
CA GLY A 85 0.89 44.75 12.44
C GLY A 85 0.78 45.44 11.09
N LEU A 86 0.74 44.65 10.02
CA LEU A 86 0.72 45.11 8.63
C LEU A 86 -0.37 44.39 7.85
N VAL A 87 -1.14 45.13 7.05
CA VAL A 87 -2.07 44.56 6.08
C VAL A 87 -1.68 45.03 4.69
N VAL A 88 -1.49 44.09 3.77
CA VAL A 88 -1.23 44.37 2.36
C VAL A 88 -2.40 43.81 1.55
N TYR A 89 -3.09 44.67 0.82
CA TYR A 89 -4.09 44.29 -0.16
C TYR A 89 -3.58 44.64 -1.56
N SER A 90 -3.78 43.74 -2.52
CA SER A 90 -3.53 44.03 -3.93
C SER A 90 -4.54 43.32 -4.82
N ASN A 91 -4.99 44.03 -5.84
CA ASN A 91 -5.75 43.49 -6.98
C ASN A 91 -4.95 43.65 -8.29
N ARG A 92 -3.66 43.96 -8.21
CA ARG A 92 -2.78 44.00 -9.38
C ARG A 92 -2.35 42.59 -9.71
N ARG A 93 -2.66 42.15 -10.94
CA ARG A 93 -2.38 40.79 -11.43
C ARG A 93 -0.95 40.32 -11.13
N THR A 94 0.06 41.14 -11.46
CA THR A 94 1.47 40.79 -11.20
C THR A 94 1.80 40.55 -9.73
N THR A 95 1.20 41.33 -8.83
CA THR A 95 1.37 41.14 -7.38
C THR A 95 0.64 39.89 -6.92
N VAL A 96 -0.59 39.68 -7.39
CA VAL A 96 -1.40 38.50 -7.05
C VAL A 96 -0.70 37.23 -7.50
N ASP A 97 -0.26 37.15 -8.76
CA ASP A 97 0.45 36.00 -9.32
C ASP A 97 1.76 35.68 -8.55
N SER A 98 2.48 36.73 -8.10
CA SER A 98 3.71 36.56 -7.30
C SER A 98 3.40 35.93 -5.94
N PHE A 99 2.37 36.41 -5.24
CA PHE A 99 1.98 35.85 -3.94
C PHE A 99 1.27 34.51 -4.06
N GLU A 100 0.58 34.25 -5.17
CA GLU A 100 0.04 32.94 -5.51
C GLU A 100 1.17 31.92 -5.64
N SER A 101 2.22 32.26 -6.37
CA SER A 101 3.40 31.39 -6.51
C SER A 101 4.01 31.07 -5.15
N VAL A 102 4.10 32.06 -4.25
CA VAL A 102 4.57 31.85 -2.86
C VAL A 102 3.61 30.98 -2.06
N PHE A 103 2.29 31.20 -2.19
CA PHE A 103 1.28 30.39 -1.51
C PHE A 103 1.35 28.92 -1.94
N GLU A 104 1.38 28.66 -3.24
CA GLU A 104 1.44 27.31 -3.79
C GLU A 104 2.77 26.63 -3.43
N LEU A 105 3.89 27.37 -3.39
CA LEU A 105 5.16 26.84 -2.90
C LEU A 105 5.07 26.41 -1.44
N LEU A 106 4.52 27.25 -0.56
CA LEU A 106 4.31 26.92 0.85
C LEU A 106 3.33 25.75 1.01
N TRP A 107 2.25 25.71 0.22
CA TRP A 107 1.27 24.64 0.22
C TRP A 107 1.92 23.30 -0.14
N ASN A 108 2.69 23.27 -1.22
CA ASN A 108 3.40 22.09 -1.69
C ASN A 108 4.48 21.64 -0.70
N GLU A 109 5.22 22.58 -0.10
CA GLU A 109 6.17 22.28 0.98
C GLU A 109 5.47 21.57 2.16
N ARG A 110 4.31 22.08 2.60
CA ARG A 110 3.55 21.51 3.71
C ARG A 110 3.00 20.12 3.39
N MET A 111 2.44 19.95 2.19
CA MET A 111 2.00 18.64 1.70
C MET A 111 3.17 17.63 1.72
N LEU A 112 4.34 18.02 1.22
CA LEU A 112 5.53 17.17 1.21
C LEU A 112 5.99 16.81 2.63
N VAL A 113 5.99 17.78 3.56
CA VAL A 113 6.33 17.54 4.97
C VAL A 113 5.35 16.56 5.62
N GLU A 114 4.05 16.67 5.35
CA GLU A 114 3.06 15.71 5.86
C GLU A 114 3.27 14.30 5.29
N GLU A 115 3.56 14.19 4.00
CA GLU A 115 3.87 12.90 3.36
C GLU A 115 5.14 12.28 3.96
N LEU A 116 6.19 13.07 4.17
CA LEU A 116 7.42 12.62 4.82
C LEU A 116 7.18 12.16 6.25
N LYS A 117 6.38 12.91 7.04
CA LYS A 117 6.00 12.48 8.40
C LYS A 117 5.22 11.18 8.39
N LYS A 118 4.26 11.02 7.47
CA LYS A 118 3.51 9.77 7.32
C LYS A 118 4.43 8.60 6.98
N ALA A 119 5.40 8.81 6.07
CA ALA A 119 6.38 7.80 5.70
C ALA A 119 7.31 7.42 6.89
N ASP A 120 7.80 8.41 7.65
CA ASP A 120 8.63 8.19 8.84
C ASP A 120 7.89 7.40 9.93
N THR A 121 6.63 7.76 10.21
CA THR A 121 5.80 7.01 11.18
C THR A 121 5.62 5.55 10.75
N MET A 122 5.30 5.30 9.49
CA MET A 122 5.15 3.92 8.99
C MET A 122 6.46 3.14 9.03
N GLN A 123 7.59 3.78 8.76
CA GLN A 123 8.91 3.16 8.87
C GLN A 123 9.21 2.76 10.32
N LYS A 124 8.89 3.63 11.29
CA LYS A 124 9.05 3.32 12.73
C LYS A 124 8.14 2.18 13.18
N GLU A 125 6.88 2.21 12.77
CA GLU A 125 5.92 1.12 13.03
C GLU A 125 6.41 -0.21 12.46
N PHE A 126 6.93 -0.20 11.23
CA PHE A 126 7.53 -1.38 10.63
C PHE A 126 8.73 -1.92 11.42
N ILE A 127 9.67 -1.06 11.82
CA ILE A 127 10.83 -1.49 12.62
C ILE A 127 10.35 -2.17 13.91
N SER A 128 9.32 -1.62 14.55
CA SER A 128 8.71 -2.22 15.74
C SER A 128 8.08 -3.59 15.46
N ILE A 129 7.27 -3.69 14.39
CA ILE A 129 6.60 -4.95 13.98
C ILE A 129 7.65 -6.00 13.59
N ALA A 130 8.65 -5.63 12.79
CA ALA A 130 9.72 -6.52 12.38
C ALA A 130 10.53 -7.03 13.58
N ALA A 131 10.86 -6.15 14.53
CA ALA A 131 11.53 -6.55 15.77
C ALA A 131 10.69 -7.56 16.58
N HIS A 132 9.37 -7.34 16.67
CA HIS A 132 8.46 -8.26 17.33
C HIS A 132 8.38 -9.62 16.61
N GLU A 133 8.16 -9.60 15.29
CA GLU A 133 8.07 -10.80 14.45
C GLU A 133 9.38 -11.60 14.38
N LEU A 134 10.54 -10.95 14.54
CA LEU A 134 11.84 -11.62 14.72
C LEU A 134 11.98 -12.24 16.11
N LYS A 135 11.57 -11.51 17.16
CA LYS A 135 11.74 -11.94 18.56
C LYS A 135 10.98 -13.23 18.87
N THR A 136 9.73 -13.36 18.40
CA THR A 136 8.89 -14.54 18.68
C THR A 136 9.51 -15.87 18.25
N PRO A 137 9.93 -16.09 16.98
CA PRO A 137 10.57 -17.34 16.57
C PRO A 137 11.93 -17.56 17.24
N ILE A 138 12.71 -16.50 17.50
CA ILE A 138 13.98 -16.62 18.23
C ILE A 138 13.75 -17.16 19.65
N GLN A 139 12.76 -16.62 20.36
CA GLN A 139 12.41 -17.09 21.71
C GLN A 139 11.93 -18.55 21.71
N ALA A 140 11.15 -18.93 20.71
CA ALA A 140 10.71 -20.32 20.56
C ALA A 140 11.90 -21.26 20.31
N ILE A 141 12.83 -20.89 19.42
CA ILE A 141 14.04 -21.68 19.15
C ILE A 141 14.89 -21.81 20.41
N LEU A 142 15.16 -20.71 21.11
CA LEU A 142 15.98 -20.72 22.33
C LEU A 142 15.32 -21.56 23.43
N GLY A 143 14.02 -21.37 23.67
CA GLY A 143 13.28 -22.12 24.70
C GLY A 143 13.26 -23.62 24.42
N MET A 144 12.94 -24.00 23.18
CA MET A 144 12.89 -25.40 22.77
C MET A 144 14.27 -26.05 22.79
N SER A 145 15.31 -25.35 22.34
CA SER A 145 16.69 -25.86 22.42
C SER A 145 17.15 -26.11 23.86
N GLY A 146 16.69 -25.29 24.81
CA GLY A 146 16.94 -25.48 26.23
C GLY A 146 16.27 -26.74 26.80
N LEU A 147 15.10 -27.13 26.27
CA LEU A 147 14.37 -28.33 26.72
C LEU A 147 15.06 -29.64 26.33
N LEU A 148 15.80 -29.68 25.22
CA LEU A 148 16.54 -30.88 24.80
C LEU A 148 17.51 -31.39 25.86
N LYS A 149 18.06 -30.47 26.68
CA LYS A 149 18.98 -30.82 27.76
C LYS A 149 18.29 -31.58 28.90
N TYR A 150 17.01 -31.33 29.13
CA TYR A 150 16.25 -31.88 30.25
C TYR A 150 15.32 -33.03 29.85
N TYR A 151 14.86 -33.05 28.59
CA TYR A 151 13.89 -34.00 28.05
C TYR A 151 14.38 -34.58 26.70
N PRO A 152 15.46 -35.37 26.69
CA PRO A 152 16.02 -35.95 25.45
C PRO A 152 15.04 -36.88 24.73
N GLU A 153 14.04 -37.43 25.42
CA GLU A 153 12.98 -38.26 24.84
C GLU A 153 12.00 -37.48 23.95
N ARG A 154 11.98 -36.14 24.02
CA ARG A 154 11.10 -35.28 23.19
C ARG A 154 11.82 -34.67 21.98
N THR A 155 12.95 -35.24 21.59
CA THR A 155 13.83 -34.68 20.55
C THR A 155 13.08 -34.36 19.26
N ASP A 156 12.26 -35.28 18.73
CA ASP A 156 11.58 -35.08 17.45
C ASP A 156 10.61 -33.89 17.48
N GLN A 157 9.79 -33.78 18.53
CA GLN A 157 8.84 -32.67 18.71
C GLN A 157 9.56 -31.33 18.84
N VAL A 158 10.68 -31.31 19.58
CA VAL A 158 11.47 -30.11 19.80
C VAL A 158 12.16 -29.66 18.50
N VAL A 159 12.76 -30.60 17.77
CA VAL A 159 13.41 -30.34 16.47
C VAL A 159 12.40 -29.79 15.46
N GLU A 160 11.19 -30.33 15.42
CA GLU A 160 10.12 -29.85 14.55
C GLU A 160 9.77 -28.37 14.84
N VAL A 161 9.59 -28.01 16.13
CA VAL A 161 9.29 -26.63 16.53
C VAL A 161 10.45 -25.69 16.20
N ILE A 162 11.70 -26.11 16.44
CA ILE A 162 12.90 -25.33 16.10
C ILE A 162 12.93 -25.09 14.59
N ASN A 163 12.79 -26.13 13.78
CA ASN A 163 12.86 -26.04 12.32
C ASN A 163 11.77 -25.12 11.76
N ARG A 164 10.51 -25.28 12.22
CA ARG A 164 9.40 -24.42 11.80
C ARG A 164 9.67 -22.94 12.09
N ASN A 165 10.21 -22.62 13.27
CA ASN A 165 10.54 -21.24 13.63
C ASN A 165 11.77 -20.71 12.89
N ALA A 166 12.75 -21.55 12.59
CA ALA A 166 13.92 -21.19 11.78
C ALA A 166 13.52 -20.84 10.34
N ILE A 167 12.64 -21.63 9.72
CA ILE A 167 12.07 -21.34 8.39
C ILE A 167 11.29 -20.02 8.41
N ARG A 168 10.49 -19.77 9.46
CA ARG A 168 9.78 -18.49 9.62
C ARG A 168 10.75 -17.32 9.70
N LEU A 169 11.83 -17.46 10.47
CA LEU A 169 12.87 -16.43 10.62
C LEU A 169 13.60 -16.17 9.30
N GLN A 170 13.96 -17.23 8.57
CA GLN A 170 14.59 -17.14 7.26
C GLN A 170 13.70 -16.38 6.27
N ARG A 171 12.41 -16.73 6.16
CA ARG A 171 11.45 -16.02 5.29
C ARG A 171 11.38 -14.54 5.62
N LEU A 172 11.33 -14.19 6.91
CA LEU A 172 11.28 -12.80 7.34
C LEU A 172 12.57 -12.04 6.98
N SER A 173 13.74 -12.65 7.18
CA SER A 173 15.02 -12.06 6.79
C SER A 173 15.11 -11.85 5.28
N THR A 174 14.69 -12.84 4.48
CA THR A 174 14.65 -12.74 3.02
C THR A 174 13.74 -11.61 2.56
N HIS A 175 12.55 -11.45 3.15
CA HIS A 175 11.65 -10.34 2.82
C HIS A 175 12.28 -8.97 3.08
N ILE A 176 13.01 -8.80 4.18
CA ILE A 176 13.71 -7.54 4.48
C ILE A 176 14.79 -7.27 3.41
N LEU A 177 15.56 -8.29 3.03
CA LEU A 177 16.59 -8.16 1.98
C LEU A 177 15.99 -7.91 0.59
N ASP A 178 14.84 -8.50 0.28
CA ASP A 178 14.15 -8.24 -0.99
C ASP A 178 13.68 -6.78 -1.05
N VAL A 179 13.13 -6.24 0.04
CA VAL A 179 12.73 -4.83 0.11
C VAL A 179 13.92 -3.90 -0.13
N THR A 180 15.07 -4.15 0.51
CA THR A 180 16.26 -3.29 0.30
C THR A 180 16.79 -3.38 -1.13
N ARG A 181 16.73 -4.56 -1.75
CA ARG A 181 17.10 -4.74 -3.17
C ARG A 181 16.13 -4.03 -4.12
N ILE A 182 14.84 -4.09 -3.84
CA ILE A 182 13.80 -3.38 -4.59
C ILE A 182 14.03 -1.86 -4.50
N GLU A 183 14.21 -1.32 -3.30
CA GLU A 183 14.41 0.12 -3.09
C GLU A 183 15.69 0.65 -3.75
N SER A 184 16.73 -0.17 -3.78
CA SER A 184 18.00 0.16 -4.46
C SER A 184 17.98 -0.15 -5.97
N GLN A 185 16.86 -0.62 -6.52
CA GLN A 185 16.74 -1.06 -7.92
C GLN A 185 17.77 -2.13 -8.32
N THR A 186 18.19 -2.97 -7.36
CA THR A 186 19.18 -4.04 -7.55
C THR A 186 18.58 -5.44 -7.59
N LEU A 187 17.25 -5.58 -7.57
CA LEU A 187 16.58 -6.87 -7.69
C LEU A 187 16.87 -7.48 -9.08
N LYS A 188 17.72 -8.51 -9.11
CA LYS A 188 17.98 -9.30 -10.31
C LYS A 188 16.97 -10.43 -10.40
N LEU A 189 16.37 -10.59 -11.58
CA LEU A 189 15.45 -11.67 -11.90
C LEU A 189 16.16 -12.70 -12.77
N GLU A 190 16.05 -13.97 -12.41
CA GLU A 190 16.56 -15.09 -13.19
C GLU A 190 15.44 -15.65 -14.06
N LYS A 191 15.18 -14.96 -15.19
CA LYS A 191 14.05 -15.30 -16.07
C LYS A 191 14.34 -16.57 -16.88
N GLU A 192 13.40 -17.49 -16.88
CA GLU A 192 13.39 -18.69 -17.71
C GLU A 192 12.04 -18.85 -18.42
N ARG A 193 12.02 -19.65 -19.49
CA ARG A 193 10.77 -20.01 -20.17
C ARG A 193 10.21 -21.28 -19.57
N PHE A 194 9.00 -21.19 -19.01
CA PHE A 194 8.33 -22.33 -18.42
C PHE A 194 6.81 -22.26 -18.61
N ASN A 195 6.16 -23.40 -18.51
CA ASN A 195 4.70 -23.47 -18.47
C ASN A 195 4.20 -23.15 -17.07
N ILE A 196 3.51 -22.02 -16.90
CA ILE A 196 3.01 -21.59 -15.58
C ILE A 196 2.00 -22.58 -14.99
N ARG A 197 1.29 -23.36 -15.81
CA ARG A 197 0.39 -24.42 -15.35
C ARG A 197 1.11 -25.54 -14.58
N ASP A 198 2.40 -25.76 -14.84
CA ASP A 198 3.17 -26.79 -14.13
C ASP A 198 3.56 -26.34 -12.71
N LEU A 199 3.53 -25.02 -12.46
CA LEU A 199 3.89 -24.45 -11.16
C LEU A 199 2.74 -24.53 -10.16
N ILE A 200 1.51 -24.30 -10.62
CA ILE A 200 0.32 -24.17 -9.77
C ILE A 200 0.01 -25.43 -8.93
N PRO A 201 0.00 -26.67 -9.48
CA PRO A 201 -0.30 -27.88 -8.71
C PRO A 201 0.65 -28.10 -7.54
N THR A 202 1.94 -27.81 -7.72
CA THR A 202 2.96 -27.93 -6.67
C THR A 202 2.65 -26.98 -5.52
N ILE A 203 2.32 -25.72 -5.83
CA ILE A 203 1.99 -24.72 -4.81
C ILE A 203 0.69 -25.08 -4.08
N ILE A 204 -0.31 -25.60 -4.79
CA ILE A 204 -1.55 -26.07 -4.18
C ILE A 204 -1.28 -27.18 -3.18
N GLU A 205 -0.45 -28.16 -3.54
CA GLU A 205 -0.11 -29.28 -2.65
C GLU A 205 0.60 -28.80 -1.39
N ASP A 206 1.60 -27.91 -1.53
CA ASP A 206 2.33 -27.31 -0.40
C ASP A 206 1.41 -26.55 0.58
N HIS A 207 0.26 -26.07 0.11
CA HIS A 207 -0.69 -25.29 0.90
C HIS A 207 -1.88 -26.11 1.42
N LYS A 208 -2.15 -27.31 0.90
CA LYS A 208 -3.27 -28.16 1.36
C LYS A 208 -3.14 -28.53 2.83
N GLU A 209 -1.94 -28.93 3.28
CA GLU A 209 -1.69 -29.28 4.68
C GLU A 209 -1.90 -28.07 5.60
N ARG A 210 -1.36 -26.90 5.21
CA ARG A 210 -1.54 -25.64 5.95
C ARG A 210 -3.00 -25.22 6.07
N ILE A 211 -3.84 -25.46 5.07
CA ILE A 211 -5.27 -25.14 5.13
C ILE A 211 -5.99 -26.05 6.13
N LYS A 212 -5.71 -27.36 6.09
CA LYS A 212 -6.30 -28.32 7.03
C LYS A 212 -5.96 -27.94 8.47
N ASP A 213 -4.70 -27.60 8.73
CA ASP A 213 -4.23 -27.25 10.07
C ASP A 213 -4.78 -25.90 10.59
N ASN A 214 -4.86 -24.87 9.74
CA ASN A 214 -5.29 -23.53 10.18
C ASN A 214 -6.83 -23.38 10.27
N THR A 215 -7.58 -24.11 9.46
CA THR A 215 -9.03 -23.88 9.31
C THR A 215 -9.90 -24.99 9.91
N ASN A 216 -9.27 -26.04 10.46
CA ASN A 216 -9.91 -27.29 10.88
C ASN A 216 -10.73 -27.94 9.75
N GLY A 217 -10.28 -27.80 8.50
CA GLY A 217 -10.94 -28.36 7.31
C GLY A 217 -12.22 -27.63 6.88
N ARG A 218 -12.48 -26.41 7.35
CA ARG A 218 -13.67 -25.62 6.97
C ARG A 218 -13.49 -24.76 5.73
N VAL A 219 -12.29 -24.77 5.15
CA VAL A 219 -11.96 -24.04 3.93
C VAL A 219 -11.55 -25.03 2.85
N GLU A 220 -12.22 -24.96 1.70
CA GLU A 220 -11.90 -25.75 0.51
C GLU A 220 -10.93 -24.98 -0.39
N LEU A 221 -9.92 -25.66 -0.93
CA LEU A 221 -9.02 -25.10 -1.95
C LEU A 221 -9.41 -25.63 -3.33
N ILE A 222 -9.88 -24.72 -4.19
CA ILE A 222 -10.39 -25.03 -5.52
C ILE A 222 -9.36 -24.54 -6.55
N TYR A 223 -9.01 -25.39 -7.52
CA TYR A 223 -8.21 -24.99 -8.67
C TYR A 223 -9.05 -25.08 -9.93
N ASN A 224 -9.26 -23.93 -10.56
CA ASN A 224 -9.98 -23.81 -11.81
C ASN A 224 -8.96 -23.46 -12.91
N ASP A 225 -8.94 -24.24 -13.96
CA ASP A 225 -8.17 -23.96 -15.16
C ASP A 225 -9.16 -23.74 -16.30
N ASP A 226 -9.42 -22.47 -16.64
CA ASP A 226 -10.49 -22.13 -17.57
C ASP A 226 -10.22 -22.69 -18.98
N PHE A 227 -11.15 -23.53 -19.44
CA PHE A 227 -11.57 -23.90 -20.81
C PHE A 227 -10.53 -24.23 -21.91
N ASN A 228 -9.23 -24.16 -21.66
CA ASN A 228 -8.17 -24.57 -22.60
C ASN A 228 -7.40 -25.77 -22.07
N ILE A 229 -8.12 -26.83 -21.69
CA ILE A 229 -7.53 -28.11 -21.27
C ILE A 229 -6.56 -28.58 -22.36
N GLY A 230 -5.25 -28.54 -22.08
CA GLY A 230 -4.20 -29.12 -22.95
C GLY A 230 -3.23 -28.17 -23.66
N HIS A 231 -3.41 -26.84 -23.63
CA HIS A 231 -2.42 -25.90 -24.22
C HIS A 231 -1.43 -25.38 -23.17
N ALA A 232 -0.12 -25.46 -23.45
CA ALA A 232 0.89 -24.90 -22.55
C ALA A 232 0.80 -23.37 -22.53
N ILE A 233 0.82 -22.77 -21.34
CA ILE A 233 0.87 -21.32 -21.14
C ILE A 233 2.31 -20.97 -20.82
N ILE A 234 3.09 -20.65 -21.86
CA ILE A 234 4.51 -20.34 -21.71
C ILE A 234 4.68 -18.87 -21.35
N VAL A 235 5.41 -18.60 -20.27
CA VAL A 235 5.82 -17.26 -19.83
C VAL A 235 7.35 -17.20 -19.77
N GLU A 236 7.92 -16.00 -19.89
CA GLU A 236 9.35 -15.74 -19.69
C GLU A 236 9.53 -14.97 -18.37
N ALA A 237 9.71 -15.72 -17.28
CA ALA A 237 9.69 -15.18 -15.93
C ALA A 237 10.61 -15.94 -14.98
N ASP A 238 10.92 -15.33 -13.83
CA ASP A 238 11.66 -15.97 -12.76
C ASP A 238 10.72 -16.90 -11.98
N ARG A 239 10.89 -18.21 -12.18
CA ARG A 239 9.98 -19.23 -11.66
C ARG A 239 9.90 -19.23 -10.14
N GLU A 240 11.00 -19.04 -9.43
CA GLU A 240 11.01 -18.98 -7.97
C GLU A 240 10.29 -17.73 -7.46
N ARG A 241 10.48 -16.60 -8.11
CA ARG A 241 9.80 -15.34 -7.74
C ARG A 241 8.31 -15.38 -8.04
N ILE A 242 7.89 -16.00 -9.13
CA ILE A 242 6.46 -16.20 -9.41
C ILE A 242 5.83 -17.17 -8.40
N ASN A 243 6.55 -18.23 -8.00
CA ASN A 243 6.11 -19.10 -6.91
C ASN A 243 5.90 -18.28 -5.62
N GLN A 244 6.89 -17.46 -5.24
CA GLN A 244 6.80 -16.57 -4.08
C GLN A 244 5.56 -15.65 -4.12
N VAL A 245 5.21 -15.09 -5.29
CA VAL A 245 4.00 -14.27 -5.45
C VAL A 245 2.75 -15.09 -5.14
N ILE A 246 2.57 -16.24 -5.79
CA ILE A 246 1.36 -17.06 -5.65
C ILE A 246 1.24 -17.59 -4.21
N SER A 247 2.32 -18.09 -3.61
CA SER A 247 2.35 -18.54 -2.22
C SER A 247 2.03 -17.43 -1.23
N ASN A 248 2.44 -16.19 -1.51
CA ASN A 248 2.11 -15.04 -0.68
C ASN A 248 0.62 -14.68 -0.77
N LEU A 249 0.06 -14.64 -1.98
CA LEU A 249 -1.38 -14.40 -2.19
C LEU A 249 -2.23 -15.48 -1.52
N LEU A 250 -1.89 -16.76 -1.71
CA LEU A 250 -2.56 -17.88 -1.05
C LEU A 250 -2.42 -17.82 0.48
N SER A 251 -1.23 -17.51 1.00
CA SER A 251 -1.04 -17.39 2.45
C SER A 251 -1.92 -16.29 3.05
N ASN A 252 -2.07 -15.16 2.36
CA ASN A 252 -2.99 -14.10 2.79
C ASN A 252 -4.45 -14.59 2.78
N SER A 253 -4.89 -15.22 1.69
CA SER A 253 -6.25 -15.77 1.63
C SER A 253 -6.52 -16.81 2.72
N ILE A 254 -5.57 -17.69 3.02
CA ILE A 254 -5.69 -18.68 4.11
C ILE A 254 -5.78 -18.00 5.48
N GLN A 255 -4.97 -16.96 5.71
CA GLN A 255 -4.94 -16.25 6.98
C GLN A 255 -6.26 -15.52 7.27
N PHE A 256 -6.96 -15.03 6.25
CA PHE A 256 -8.15 -14.19 6.41
C PHE A 256 -9.48 -14.91 6.11
N THR A 257 -9.44 -16.22 5.82
CA THR A 257 -10.61 -17.05 5.54
C THR A 257 -10.81 -18.09 6.62
N ASN A 258 -11.90 -17.96 7.39
CA ASN A 258 -12.24 -18.89 8.47
C ASN A 258 -13.13 -20.04 8.01
N ASP A 259 -13.95 -19.81 6.98
CA ASP A 259 -14.93 -20.73 6.41
C ASP A 259 -15.18 -20.40 4.93
N GLY A 260 -15.55 -21.41 4.15
CA GLY A 260 -15.90 -21.27 2.73
C GLY A 260 -14.82 -21.82 1.81
N TYR A 261 -14.36 -21.03 0.84
CA TYR A 261 -13.38 -21.49 -0.15
C TYR A 261 -12.32 -20.45 -0.48
N ILE A 262 -11.19 -20.97 -0.95
CA ILE A 262 -10.15 -20.23 -1.65
C ILE A 262 -10.06 -20.87 -3.04
N SER A 263 -10.14 -20.08 -4.09
CA SER A 263 -10.05 -20.55 -5.46
C SER A 263 -8.87 -19.89 -6.16
N LEU A 264 -8.09 -20.68 -6.89
CA LEU A 264 -7.05 -20.21 -7.80
C LEU A 264 -7.52 -20.47 -9.23
N ASN A 265 -7.62 -19.41 -10.02
CA ASN A 265 -7.95 -19.47 -11.45
C ASN A 265 -6.77 -18.99 -12.29
N ILE A 266 -6.57 -19.64 -13.44
CA ILE A 266 -5.67 -19.20 -14.49
C ILE A 266 -6.40 -19.05 -15.82
N ALA A 267 -6.24 -17.90 -16.46
CA ALA A 267 -6.87 -17.59 -17.75
C ALA A 267 -5.92 -16.86 -18.68
N THR A 268 -6.00 -17.12 -19.99
CA THR A 268 -5.23 -16.40 -21.00
C THR A 268 -6.04 -15.25 -21.59
N ASN A 269 -5.47 -14.06 -21.58
CA ASN A 269 -5.99 -12.92 -22.33
C ASN A 269 -5.20 -12.76 -23.64
N ASN A 270 -5.69 -13.41 -24.68
CA ASN A 270 -5.04 -13.41 -26.01
C ASN A 270 -5.03 -12.03 -26.68
N VAL A 271 -5.93 -11.11 -26.31
CA VAL A 271 -5.98 -9.75 -26.88
C VAL A 271 -4.77 -8.94 -26.42
N ASN A 272 -4.42 -9.05 -25.14
CA ASN A 272 -3.29 -8.34 -24.56
C ASN A 272 -1.99 -9.16 -24.56
N GLY A 273 -2.05 -10.44 -24.94
CA GLY A 273 -0.89 -11.34 -24.93
C GLY A 273 -0.38 -11.64 -23.51
N GLU A 274 -1.29 -11.80 -22.55
CA GLU A 274 -0.95 -12.00 -21.14
C GLU A 274 -1.71 -13.20 -20.53
N VAL A 275 -1.13 -13.80 -19.49
CA VAL A 275 -1.84 -14.72 -18.61
C VAL A 275 -2.28 -13.97 -17.35
N ILE A 276 -3.50 -14.24 -16.89
CA ILE A 276 -4.07 -13.73 -15.67
C ILE A 276 -4.14 -14.87 -14.67
N VAL A 277 -3.59 -14.66 -13.47
CA VAL A 277 -3.73 -15.56 -12.33
C VAL A 277 -4.53 -14.84 -11.25
N THR A 278 -5.58 -15.49 -10.78
CA THR A 278 -6.52 -14.93 -9.81
C THR A 278 -6.63 -15.85 -8.60
N VAL A 279 -6.44 -15.30 -7.40
CA VAL A 279 -6.73 -15.94 -6.12
C VAL A 279 -7.93 -15.25 -5.49
N ARG A 280 -9.03 -15.98 -5.32
CA ARG A 280 -10.28 -15.49 -4.72
C ARG A 280 -10.57 -16.23 -3.42
N ASP A 281 -11.00 -15.51 -2.40
CA ASP A 281 -11.41 -16.07 -1.13
C ASP A 281 -12.77 -15.55 -0.63
N THR A 282 -13.33 -16.25 0.36
CA THR A 282 -14.56 -15.90 1.09
C THR A 282 -14.28 -15.32 2.47
N GLY A 283 -13.10 -14.71 2.66
CA GLY A 283 -12.65 -14.18 3.94
C GLY A 283 -13.35 -12.88 4.37
N ILE A 284 -12.70 -12.13 5.26
CA ILE A 284 -13.26 -10.87 5.80
C ILE A 284 -13.26 -9.70 4.81
N GLY A 285 -12.56 -9.83 3.68
CA GLY A 285 -12.36 -8.78 2.68
C GLY A 285 -11.34 -7.73 3.11
N ILE A 286 -11.14 -6.74 2.23
CA ILE A 286 -10.22 -5.62 2.42
C ILE A 286 -11.00 -4.39 2.84
N ASN A 287 -10.53 -3.72 3.90
CA ASN A 287 -11.09 -2.44 4.30
C ASN A 287 -10.87 -1.37 3.19
N PRO A 288 -11.90 -0.63 2.77
CA PRO A 288 -11.80 0.36 1.69
C PRO A 288 -10.68 1.40 1.88
N GLU A 289 -10.36 1.77 3.13
CA GLU A 289 -9.32 2.75 3.44
C GLU A 289 -7.90 2.26 3.11
N ILE A 290 -7.69 0.94 3.11
CA ILE A 290 -6.35 0.36 2.87
C ILE A 290 -6.15 -0.07 1.41
N ILE A 291 -7.22 -0.30 0.64
CA ILE A 291 -7.14 -0.73 -0.77
C ILE A 291 -6.16 0.14 -1.58
N PRO A 292 -6.20 1.49 -1.52
CA PRO A 292 -5.30 2.32 -2.33
C PRO A 292 -3.81 2.15 -1.99
N ARG A 293 -3.51 1.60 -0.81
CA ARG A 293 -2.15 1.48 -0.27
C ARG A 293 -1.78 0.02 0.01
N LEU A 294 -2.61 -0.94 -0.41
CA LEU A 294 -2.47 -2.34 -0.01
C LEU A 294 -1.13 -2.96 -0.45
N PHE A 295 -0.63 -2.51 -1.60
CA PHE A 295 0.66 -2.94 -2.15
C PHE A 295 1.82 -2.00 -1.78
N SER A 296 1.61 -1.04 -0.88
CA SER A 296 2.67 -0.20 -0.34
C SER A 296 3.38 -0.91 0.82
N LYS A 297 4.66 -0.61 1.00
CA LYS A 297 5.43 -1.13 2.13
C LYS A 297 4.79 -0.77 3.47
N PHE A 298 4.92 -1.67 4.44
CA PHE A 298 4.52 -1.46 5.84
C PHE A 298 3.01 -1.33 6.09
N VAL A 299 2.18 -1.68 5.10
CA VAL A 299 0.73 -1.68 5.27
C VAL A 299 0.27 -3.02 5.82
N THR A 300 -0.21 -3.02 7.06
CA THR A 300 -0.88 -4.17 7.68
C THR A 300 -1.96 -3.69 8.66
N LYS A 301 -3.12 -4.36 8.70
CA LYS A 301 -4.13 -4.19 9.77
C LYS A 301 -4.09 -5.31 10.80
N SER A 302 -3.35 -6.39 10.55
CA SER A 302 -3.22 -7.51 11.48
C SER A 302 -2.06 -7.26 12.46
N GLN A 303 -2.23 -7.74 13.70
CA GLN A 303 -1.14 -7.81 14.69
C GLN A 303 -0.06 -8.86 14.31
N GLN A 304 -0.28 -9.63 13.25
CA GLN A 304 0.63 -10.65 12.74
C GLN A 304 1.02 -10.32 11.30
N GLY A 305 2.31 -10.44 10.99
CA GLY A 305 2.87 -10.22 9.65
C GLY A 305 3.44 -8.81 9.44
N THR A 306 4.44 -8.70 8.58
CA THR A 306 5.24 -7.47 8.42
C THR A 306 4.72 -6.47 7.39
N GLY A 307 3.62 -6.79 6.69
CA GLY A 307 3.09 -5.94 5.62
C GLY A 307 4.02 -5.81 4.40
N LEU A 308 5.02 -6.70 4.27
CA LEU A 308 5.98 -6.67 3.15
C LEU A 308 5.59 -7.57 1.98
N GLY A 309 4.82 -8.63 2.23
CA GLY A 309 4.54 -9.66 1.23
C GLY A 309 3.93 -9.09 -0.04
N LEU A 310 2.83 -8.33 0.07
CA LEU A 310 2.14 -7.75 -1.08
C LEU A 310 2.99 -6.70 -1.82
N PHE A 311 3.78 -5.90 -1.08
CA PHE A 311 4.73 -4.96 -1.70
C PHE A 311 5.78 -5.70 -2.52
N ILE A 312 6.36 -6.78 -1.99
CA ILE A 312 7.32 -7.63 -2.71
C ILE A 312 6.64 -8.26 -3.93
N SER A 313 5.43 -8.80 -3.78
CA SER A 313 4.67 -9.40 -4.88
C SER A 313 4.44 -8.41 -6.02
N LYS A 314 4.06 -7.16 -5.69
CA LYS A 314 3.88 -6.11 -6.69
C LYS A 314 5.16 -5.83 -7.47
N ASN A 315 6.27 -5.61 -6.77
CA ASN A 315 7.54 -5.30 -7.42
C ASN A 315 8.05 -6.48 -8.28
N ILE A 316 7.85 -7.72 -7.83
CA ILE A 316 8.16 -8.91 -8.65
C ILE A 316 7.34 -8.87 -9.94
N ILE A 317 6.01 -8.73 -9.86
CA ILE A 317 5.14 -8.74 -11.04
C ILE A 317 5.44 -7.57 -11.98
N GLU A 318 5.63 -6.37 -11.46
CA GLU A 318 5.96 -5.18 -12.27
C GLU A 318 7.32 -5.31 -12.94
N SER A 319 8.31 -5.93 -12.29
CA SER A 319 9.63 -6.23 -12.90
C SER A 319 9.56 -7.31 -13.99
N HIS A 320 8.46 -8.05 -14.06
CA HIS A 320 8.12 -8.96 -15.16
C HIS A 320 7.30 -8.29 -16.27
N GLY A 321 6.98 -7.00 -16.15
CA GLY A 321 6.12 -6.28 -17.10
C GLY A 321 4.63 -6.59 -16.93
N GLY A 322 4.25 -7.24 -15.83
CA GLY A 322 2.87 -7.53 -15.47
C GLY A 322 2.22 -6.43 -14.63
N LYS A 323 0.98 -6.69 -14.22
CA LYS A 323 0.23 -5.84 -13.28
C LYS A 323 -0.32 -6.70 -12.15
N ILE A 324 -0.44 -6.15 -10.94
CA ILE A 324 -1.13 -6.81 -9.82
C ILE A 324 -2.17 -5.85 -9.23
N TRP A 325 -3.32 -6.38 -8.83
CA TRP A 325 -4.38 -5.60 -8.20
C TRP A 325 -5.19 -6.46 -7.24
N SER A 326 -6.05 -5.81 -6.47
CA SER A 326 -6.94 -6.43 -5.51
C SER A 326 -8.28 -5.74 -5.46
N GLU A 327 -9.34 -6.49 -5.23
CA GLU A 327 -10.69 -5.98 -5.02
C GLU A 327 -11.43 -6.82 -3.97
N ASN A 328 -12.51 -6.26 -3.41
CA ASN A 328 -13.40 -7.05 -2.57
C ASN A 328 -14.21 -8.00 -3.44
N ASN A 329 -14.42 -9.22 -2.94
CA ASN A 329 -15.15 -10.27 -3.66
C ASN A 329 -16.65 -9.92 -3.74
N ALA A 330 -17.03 -9.30 -4.86
CA ALA A 330 -18.39 -8.85 -5.11
C ALA A 330 -19.39 -10.01 -5.29
N LEU A 331 -18.93 -11.20 -5.70
CA LEU A 331 -19.80 -12.35 -5.97
C LEU A 331 -20.45 -12.89 -4.68
N GLU A 332 -19.69 -12.86 -3.58
CA GLU A 332 -20.09 -13.43 -2.29
C GLU A 332 -20.48 -12.34 -1.28
N GLY A 333 -20.29 -11.06 -1.62
CA GLY A 333 -20.48 -9.93 -0.70
C GLY A 333 -19.46 -9.86 0.44
N ARG A 334 -18.52 -10.82 0.51
CA ARG A 334 -17.40 -10.88 1.47
C ARG A 334 -16.18 -11.56 0.83
N GLY A 335 -15.00 -11.23 1.33
CA GLY A 335 -13.74 -11.83 0.89
C GLY A 335 -12.96 -10.95 -0.10
N THR A 336 -11.86 -11.50 -0.60
CA THR A 336 -10.88 -10.77 -1.41
C THR A 336 -10.62 -11.47 -2.74
N VAL A 337 -10.36 -10.69 -3.78
CA VAL A 337 -9.85 -11.17 -5.06
C VAL A 337 -8.51 -10.50 -5.31
N PHE A 338 -7.43 -11.27 -5.33
CA PHE A 338 -6.12 -10.84 -5.80
C PHE A 338 -5.91 -11.35 -7.21
N SER A 339 -5.46 -10.48 -8.12
CA SER A 339 -5.16 -10.88 -9.49
C SER A 339 -3.85 -10.28 -9.94
N PHE A 340 -3.09 -11.02 -10.74
CA PHE A 340 -1.93 -10.50 -11.44
C PHE A 340 -1.86 -10.99 -12.88
N THR A 341 -1.15 -10.23 -13.72
CA THR A 341 -0.84 -10.61 -15.09
C THR A 341 0.65 -10.89 -15.28
N LEU A 342 0.97 -11.75 -16.25
CA LEU A 342 2.31 -11.91 -16.80
C LEU A 342 2.25 -11.93 -18.32
N PRO A 343 3.18 -11.28 -19.03
CA PRO A 343 3.28 -11.39 -20.48
C PRO A 343 3.50 -12.85 -20.91
N LEU A 344 2.78 -13.30 -21.94
CA LEU A 344 3.05 -14.59 -22.58
C LEU A 344 4.38 -14.51 -23.31
N ALA A 345 5.14 -15.61 -23.31
CA ALA A 345 6.34 -15.69 -24.10
C ALA A 345 5.98 -15.56 -25.59
N PRO A 346 6.73 -14.77 -26.39
CA PRO A 346 6.49 -14.66 -27.81
C PRO A 346 6.59 -16.06 -28.45
N LYS A 347 5.58 -16.42 -29.27
CA LYS A 347 5.65 -17.62 -30.10
C LYS A 347 6.87 -17.47 -31.00
N ASN A 348 7.86 -18.35 -30.89
CA ASN A 348 9.03 -18.30 -31.77
C ASN A 348 8.54 -18.28 -33.23
N GLY A 349 8.76 -17.17 -33.93
CA GLY A 349 8.50 -17.08 -35.35
C GLY A 349 9.38 -18.09 -36.08
N VAL A 350 8.75 -18.92 -36.90
CA VAL A 350 9.44 -19.66 -37.96
C VAL A 350 10.25 -18.63 -38.75
N GLY A 351 11.57 -18.83 -38.82
CA GLY A 351 12.49 -17.89 -39.43
C GLY A 351 12.08 -17.56 -40.86
N GLU A 352 11.99 -16.27 -41.16
CA GLU A 352 12.10 -15.78 -42.53
C GLU A 352 13.42 -16.31 -43.09
N GLY A 353 13.32 -17.24 -44.04
CA GLY A 353 14.46 -17.75 -44.77
C GLY A 353 15.22 -16.58 -45.37
N LYS A 354 16.50 -16.45 -44.99
CA LYS A 354 17.45 -15.61 -45.69
C LYS A 354 17.38 -15.97 -47.17
N GLY A 355 16.88 -15.04 -47.98
CA GLY A 355 17.06 -15.06 -49.43
C GLY A 355 18.55 -15.19 -49.72
N THR A 356 18.91 -16.28 -50.37
CA THR A 356 20.22 -16.47 -50.96
C THR A 356 20.22 -15.71 -52.27
N ASP A 357 20.54 -14.41 -52.22
CA ASP A 357 21.02 -13.71 -53.41
C ASP A 357 22.43 -14.22 -53.69
N SER A 358 22.52 -15.08 -54.69
CA SER A 358 23.77 -15.45 -55.34
C SER A 358 24.03 -14.43 -56.45
N SER A 359 25.14 -13.71 -56.30
CA SER A 359 25.85 -13.05 -57.42
C SER A 359 26.98 -13.95 -57.90
#